data_AF-A0A7S3ZC08-F1
#
_entry.id   AF-A0A7S3ZC08-F1
#
_cell.length_a   1.000
_cell.length_b   1.000
_cell.length_c   1.000
_cell.angle_alpha   90.00
_cell.angle_beta   90.00
_cell.angle_gamma   90.00
#
_symmetry.space_group_name_H-M   'P 1'
#
loop_
_entity.id
_entity.type
_entity.pdbx_description
1 polymer ?
#
loop_
_entity_poly.entity_id
_entity_poly.type
_entity_poly.pdbx_seq_one_letter_code
_entity_poly.pdbx_strand_id
1 'polypeptide(L)'
;AMGIQVGSGEYNFTKCCDFHDACYSICGTTHKMCEKRFAQCLGEICATYPSAKKSACGNIANTFKMGTSMLGCSMFTRTQKWNCECVAKKGVKERRKGDLARLLHTLDPSLDAGQAQAKASGLMADKATTKKYAGLVADVLEQYYPDSIEIRDPRRGWRDPAAPAASDDSATAASGGSGSSSGSPVREPHSEL
;
A
#
# COMPACT_ATOMS: atom_id res chain seq x y z
N ALA A 1 -2.70 -7.78 -1.90
CA ALA A 1 -1.64 -7.73 -0.88
C ALA A 1 -1.45 -9.13 -0.30
N MET A 2 -0.22 -9.57 -0.04
CA MET A 2 0.05 -10.81 0.72
C MET A 2 0.38 -10.41 2.16
N GLY A 3 -0.64 -10.34 3.02
CA GLY A 3 -0.47 -10.12 4.45
C GLY A 3 -0.33 -11.46 5.18
N ILE A 4 0.74 -11.62 5.97
CA ILE A 4 0.86 -12.77 6.89
C ILE A 4 0.08 -12.42 8.16
N GLN A 5 -1.12 -12.97 8.30
CA GLN A 5 -1.83 -12.98 9.59
C GLN A 5 -1.24 -14.10 10.46
N VAL A 6 -0.14 -13.82 11.15
CA VAL A 6 0.26 -14.62 12.33
C VAL A 6 -0.75 -14.29 13.42
N GLY A 7 -1.48 -15.28 13.93
CA GLY A 7 -2.43 -15.08 15.02
C GLY A 7 -1.70 -14.46 16.21
N SER A 8 -1.98 -13.19 16.50
CA SER A 8 -1.34 -12.43 17.58
C SER A 8 -1.87 -12.81 18.98
N GLY A 9 -2.62 -13.91 19.08
CA GLY A 9 -3.21 -14.40 20.31
C GLY A 9 -4.13 -13.35 20.95
N GLU A 10 -3.91 -13.07 22.23
CA GLU A 10 -4.64 -12.07 23.02
C GLU A 10 -4.34 -10.60 22.64
N TYR A 11 -3.25 -10.35 21.90
CA TYR A 11 -2.80 -8.99 21.58
C TYR A 11 -3.27 -8.58 20.18
N ASN A 12 -3.90 -7.43 20.02
CA ASN A 12 -4.37 -7.00 18.71
C ASN A 12 -3.34 -6.07 18.04
N PHE A 13 -2.53 -6.62 17.12
CA PHE A 13 -1.55 -5.87 16.33
C PHE A 13 -2.03 -5.51 14.91
N THR A 14 -3.31 -5.73 14.60
CA THR A 14 -3.87 -5.59 13.25
C THR A 14 -3.56 -4.21 12.65
N LYS A 15 -3.82 -3.12 13.39
CA LYS A 15 -3.51 -1.75 12.92
C LYS A 15 -2.04 -1.53 12.56
N CYS A 16 -1.11 -2.17 13.28
CA CYS A 16 0.32 -2.04 12.99
C CYS A 16 0.69 -2.83 11.73
N CYS A 17 0.07 -3.99 11.52
CA CYS A 17 0.27 -4.80 10.34
C CYS A 17 -0.29 -4.10 9.10
N ASP A 18 -1.51 -3.57 9.20
CA ASP A 18 -2.17 -2.83 8.12
C ASP A 18 -1.33 -1.62 7.68
N PHE A 19 -0.85 -0.82 8.65
CA PHE A 19 0.04 0.29 8.35
C PHE A 19 1.39 -0.16 7.79
N HIS A 20 1.97 -1.26 8.26
CA HIS A 20 3.26 -1.78 7.75
C HIS A 20 3.17 -2.15 6.28
N ASP A 21 2.11 -2.87 5.89
CA ASP A 21 1.83 -3.25 4.52
C ASP A 21 1.52 -2.01 3.64
N ALA A 22 0.78 -1.04 4.17
CA ALA A 22 0.57 0.24 3.49
C ALA A 22 1.89 0.99 3.29
N CYS A 23 2.75 1.04 4.31
CA CYS A 23 4.07 1.70 4.24
C CYS A 23 4.96 1.08 3.16
N TYR A 24 4.91 -0.24 2.98
CA TYR A 24 5.60 -0.94 1.90
C TYR A 24 5.08 -0.54 0.52
N SER A 25 3.83 -0.08 0.42
CA SER A 25 3.17 0.35 -0.82
C SER A 25 3.36 1.84 -1.13
N ILE A 26 3.72 2.66 -0.15
CA ILE A 26 4.00 4.09 -0.38
C ILE A 26 5.31 4.23 -1.17
N CYS A 27 5.23 4.80 -2.36
CA CYS A 27 6.40 4.90 -3.21
C CYS A 27 7.51 5.78 -2.61
N GLY A 28 8.74 5.27 -2.60
CA GLY A 28 9.92 6.01 -2.16
C GLY A 28 10.16 5.98 -0.65
N THR A 29 9.40 5.15 0.08
CA THR A 29 9.76 4.77 1.45
C THR A 29 11.03 3.92 1.46
N THR A 30 11.52 3.59 2.65
CA THR A 30 12.63 2.64 2.81
C THR A 30 12.18 1.55 3.75
N HIS A 31 12.63 0.31 3.52
CA HIS A 31 12.37 -0.82 4.42
C HIS A 31 12.63 -0.43 5.88
N LYS A 32 13.81 0.15 6.16
CA LYS A 32 14.20 0.62 7.50
C LYS A 32 13.21 1.63 8.11
N MET A 33 12.59 2.49 7.31
CA MET A 33 11.57 3.43 7.80
C MET A 33 10.30 2.69 8.22
N CYS A 34 9.81 1.77 7.40
CA CYS A 34 8.62 0.98 7.69
C CYS A 34 8.84 0.05 8.90
N GLU A 35 9.98 -0.65 8.96
CA GLU A 35 10.33 -1.49 10.12
C GLU A 35 10.43 -0.69 11.43
N LYS A 36 10.99 0.54 11.36
CA LYS A 36 11.08 1.41 12.55
C LYS A 36 9.70 1.79 13.06
N ARG A 37 8.80 2.22 12.17
CA ARG A 37 7.43 2.62 12.55
C ARG A 37 6.63 1.41 13.04
N PHE A 38 6.76 0.26 12.39
CA PHE A 38 6.13 -0.98 12.83
C PHE A 38 6.55 -1.37 14.24
N ALA A 39 7.85 -1.37 14.54
CA ALA A 39 8.35 -1.65 15.88
C ALA A 39 7.83 -0.66 16.93
N GLN A 40 7.71 0.62 16.58
CA GLN A 40 7.14 1.66 17.45
C GLN A 40 5.65 1.37 17.72
N CYS A 41 4.87 1.14 16.67
CA CYS A 41 3.44 0.84 16.79
C CYS A 41 3.17 -0.39 17.69
N LEU A 42 3.94 -1.48 17.51
CA LEU A 42 3.82 -2.67 18.36
C LEU A 42 4.12 -2.35 19.83
N GLY A 43 5.17 -1.56 20.08
CA GLY A 43 5.54 -1.13 21.43
C GLY A 43 4.47 -0.27 22.10
N GLU A 44 3.88 0.67 21.35
CA GLU A 44 2.77 1.50 21.82
C GLU A 44 1.54 0.67 22.18
N ILE A 45 1.20 -0.35 21.38
CA ILE A 45 0.12 -1.28 21.72
C ILE A 45 0.45 -2.02 23.01
N CYS A 46 1.66 -2.58 23.16
CA CYS A 46 2.03 -3.29 24.38
C CYS A 46 2.07 -2.41 25.63
N ALA A 47 2.32 -1.11 25.48
CA ALA A 47 2.32 -0.17 26.58
C ALA A 47 0.93 0.04 27.21
N THR A 48 -0.16 -0.20 26.45
CA THR A 48 -1.54 -0.06 26.93
C THR A 48 -2.02 -1.22 27.80
N TYR A 49 -1.35 -2.38 27.74
CA TYR A 49 -1.69 -3.56 28.54
C TYR A 49 -1.25 -3.40 30.01
N PRO A 50 -1.92 -4.06 30.97
CA PRO A 50 -1.51 -4.05 32.37
C PRO A 50 -0.12 -4.69 32.54
N SER A 51 0.61 -4.30 33.59
CA SER A 51 2.00 -4.72 33.82
C SER A 51 2.20 -6.24 33.76
N ALA A 52 1.24 -7.03 34.23
CA ALA A 52 1.27 -8.49 34.17
C ALA A 52 1.34 -9.07 32.74
N LYS A 53 0.85 -8.32 31.74
CA LYS A 53 0.77 -8.74 30.32
C LYS A 53 1.81 -8.04 29.43
N LYS A 54 2.43 -6.95 29.89
CA LYS A 54 3.40 -6.16 29.09
C LYS A 54 4.58 -7.00 28.58
N SER A 55 5.14 -7.87 29.43
CA SER A 55 6.28 -8.71 29.04
C SER A 55 5.90 -9.72 27.95
N ALA A 56 4.77 -10.41 28.11
CA ALA A 56 4.28 -11.36 27.13
C ALA A 56 3.94 -10.69 25.79
N CYS A 57 3.27 -9.53 25.82
CA CYS A 57 3.03 -8.71 24.64
C CYS A 57 4.35 -8.34 23.94
N GLY A 58 5.33 -7.84 24.70
CA GLY A 58 6.63 -7.43 24.18
C GLY A 58 7.39 -8.56 23.48
N ASN A 59 7.31 -9.80 24.00
CA ASN A 59 7.92 -10.97 23.38
C ASN A 59 7.27 -11.32 22.04
N ILE A 60 5.94 -11.26 21.96
CA ILE A 60 5.22 -11.50 20.71
C ILE A 60 5.52 -10.37 19.71
N ALA A 61 5.45 -9.10 20.14
CA ALA A 61 5.83 -7.94 19.32
C ALA A 61 7.26 -8.07 18.75
N ASN A 62 8.22 -8.52 19.56
CA ASN A 62 9.59 -8.77 19.10
C ASN A 62 9.65 -9.86 18.01
N THR A 63 8.82 -10.89 18.13
CA THR A 63 8.73 -11.95 17.10
C THR A 63 8.26 -11.39 15.77
N PHE A 64 7.21 -10.55 15.78
CA PHE A 64 6.72 -9.88 14.56
C PHE A 64 7.80 -8.98 13.95
N LYS A 65 8.42 -8.12 14.76
CA LYS A 65 9.50 -7.22 14.32
C LYS A 65 10.69 -7.98 13.71
N MET A 66 11.11 -9.08 14.33
CA MET A 66 12.21 -9.90 13.81
C MET A 66 11.81 -10.58 12.50
N GLY A 67 10.60 -11.13 12.43
CA GLY A 67 10.07 -11.78 11.23
C GLY A 67 10.07 -10.84 10.02
N THR A 68 9.50 -9.64 10.17
CA THR A 68 9.48 -8.64 9.08
C THR A 68 10.86 -8.12 8.76
N SER A 69 11.73 -7.91 9.75
CA SER A 69 13.10 -7.44 9.50
C SER A 69 13.94 -8.46 8.71
N MET A 70 13.77 -9.76 8.97
CA MET A 70 14.54 -10.83 8.33
C MET A 70 13.98 -11.24 6.96
N LEU A 71 12.65 -11.28 6.82
CA LEU A 71 11.97 -11.83 5.64
C LEU A 71 11.32 -10.76 4.75
N GLY A 72 11.16 -9.54 5.26
CA GLY A 72 10.39 -8.47 4.62
C GLY A 72 11.09 -7.78 3.44
N CYS A 73 12.42 -7.85 3.33
CA CYS A 73 13.16 -7.08 2.31
C CYS A 73 12.77 -7.45 0.86
N SER A 74 12.56 -8.75 0.58
CA SER A 74 12.10 -9.21 -0.74
C SER A 74 10.70 -8.70 -1.05
N MET A 75 9.79 -8.80 -0.07
CA MET A 75 8.42 -8.30 -0.21
C MET A 75 8.38 -6.79 -0.37
N PHE A 76 9.16 -6.04 0.42
CA PHE A 76 9.29 -4.59 0.30
C PHE A 76 9.73 -4.19 -1.11
N THR A 77 10.81 -4.79 -1.61
CA THR A 77 11.35 -4.48 -2.94
C THR A 77 10.32 -4.79 -4.04
N ARG A 78 9.63 -5.93 -3.93
CA ARG A 78 8.54 -6.27 -4.86
C ARG A 78 7.40 -5.27 -4.78
N THR A 79 6.88 -4.97 -3.60
CA THR A 79 5.77 -4.03 -3.42
C THR A 79 6.11 -2.63 -3.91
N GLN A 80 7.35 -2.16 -3.69
CA GLN A 80 7.83 -0.91 -4.27
C GLN A 80 7.83 -0.97 -5.80
N LYS A 81 8.35 -2.04 -6.40
CA LYS A 81 8.36 -2.19 -7.87
C LYS A 81 6.94 -2.16 -8.48
N TRP A 82 5.95 -2.69 -7.76
CA TRP A 82 4.57 -2.77 -8.26
C TRP A 82 3.79 -1.46 -8.08
N ASN A 83 4.06 -0.70 -7.02
CA ASN A 83 3.29 0.52 -6.70
C ASN A 83 4.02 1.82 -7.07
N CYS A 84 5.33 1.77 -7.35
CA CYS A 84 6.09 2.92 -7.81
C CYS A 84 6.06 3.06 -9.32
N GLU A 85 5.82 4.28 -9.76
CA GLU A 85 6.09 4.70 -11.13
C GLU A 85 7.38 5.54 -11.16
N CYS A 86 8.31 5.15 -12.02
CA CYS A 86 9.49 5.96 -12.28
C CYS A 86 9.13 7.12 -13.21
N VAL A 87 9.38 8.35 -12.75
CA VAL A 87 9.09 9.57 -13.50
C VAL A 87 10.35 10.40 -13.72
N ALA A 88 10.35 11.23 -14.76
CA ALA A 88 11.43 12.17 -15.02
C ALA A 88 11.59 13.14 -13.83
N LYS A 89 12.84 13.49 -13.48
CA LYS A 89 13.13 14.40 -12.34
C LYS A 89 12.49 15.78 -12.50
N LYS A 90 12.33 16.25 -13.73
CA LYS A 90 11.70 17.53 -14.06
C LYS A 90 10.20 17.45 -13.73
N GLY A 91 9.71 18.35 -12.88
CA GLY A 91 8.28 18.42 -12.51
C GLY A 91 7.82 17.43 -11.43
N VAL A 92 8.74 16.71 -10.77
CA VAL A 92 8.38 15.73 -9.71
C VAL A 92 7.67 16.39 -8.54
N LYS A 93 8.03 17.63 -8.18
CA LYS A 93 7.44 18.33 -7.05
C LYS A 93 5.95 18.62 -7.31
N GLU A 94 5.63 19.06 -8.51
CA GLU A 94 4.30 19.42 -8.97
C GLU A 94 3.43 18.16 -9.11
N ARG A 95 4.00 17.07 -9.67
CA ARG A 95 3.33 15.78 -9.73
C ARG A 95 2.99 15.26 -8.34
N ARG A 96 3.95 15.23 -7.43
CA ARG A 96 3.75 14.82 -6.02
C ARG A 96 2.68 15.65 -5.31
N LYS A 97 2.62 16.96 -5.60
CA LYS A 97 1.58 17.84 -5.06
C LYS A 97 0.20 17.45 -5.57
N GLY A 98 0.08 17.18 -6.87
CA GLY A 98 -1.15 16.68 -7.47
C GLY A 98 -1.56 15.31 -6.92
N ASP A 99 -0.62 14.39 -6.78
CA ASP A 99 -0.85 13.04 -6.24
C ASP A 99 -1.33 13.12 -4.77
N LEU A 100 -0.69 13.98 -3.96
CA LEU A 100 -1.11 14.22 -2.58
C LEU A 100 -2.49 14.87 -2.50
N ALA A 101 -2.81 15.83 -3.37
CA ALA A 101 -4.15 16.44 -3.41
C ALA A 101 -5.21 15.40 -3.76
N ARG A 102 -4.95 14.52 -4.74
CA ARG A 102 -5.87 13.42 -5.08
C ARG A 102 -6.06 12.47 -3.91
N LEU A 103 -4.97 12.06 -3.26
CA LEU A 103 -5.04 11.21 -2.06
C LEU A 103 -5.89 11.87 -0.96
N LEU A 104 -5.65 13.14 -0.64
CA LEU A 104 -6.39 13.86 0.39
C LEU A 104 -7.90 13.93 0.07
N HIS A 105 -8.27 14.14 -1.18
CA HIS A 105 -9.67 14.10 -1.61
C HIS A 105 -10.27 12.70 -1.51
N THR A 106 -9.51 11.64 -1.83
CA THR A 106 -9.96 10.26 -1.66
C THR A 106 -10.19 9.91 -0.18
N LEU A 107 -9.31 10.38 0.70
CA LEU A 107 -9.40 10.13 2.14
C LEU A 107 -10.50 10.97 2.81
N ASP A 108 -10.80 12.14 2.25
CA ASP A 108 -11.79 13.08 2.75
C ASP A 108 -12.58 13.68 1.59
N PRO A 109 -13.67 13.01 1.16
CA PRO A 109 -14.51 13.47 0.05
C PRO A 109 -15.21 14.81 0.31
N SER A 110 -15.17 15.34 1.54
CA SER A 110 -15.70 16.66 1.85
C SER A 110 -14.81 17.79 1.34
N LEU A 111 -13.53 17.52 1.07
CA LEU A 111 -12.61 18.49 0.48
C LEU A 111 -12.89 18.64 -1.01
N ASP A 112 -13.29 19.82 -1.46
CA ASP A 112 -13.34 20.12 -2.89
C ASP A 112 -11.92 20.12 -3.51
N ALA A 113 -11.85 20.14 -4.84
CA ALA A 113 -10.57 20.10 -5.56
C ALA A 113 -9.62 21.25 -5.20
N GLY A 114 -10.15 22.45 -4.93
CA GLY A 114 -9.38 23.61 -4.52
C GLY A 114 -8.84 23.45 -3.09
N GLN A 115 -9.68 22.99 -2.17
CA GLN A 115 -9.31 22.72 -0.77
C GLN A 115 -8.24 21.63 -0.68
N ALA A 116 -8.39 20.53 -1.41
CA ALA A 116 -7.42 19.44 -1.45
C ALA A 116 -6.06 19.92 -2.00
N GLN A 117 -6.06 20.75 -3.05
CA GLN A 117 -4.83 21.34 -3.58
C GLN A 117 -4.17 22.32 -2.62
N ALA A 118 -4.94 23.16 -1.92
CA ALA A 118 -4.42 24.09 -0.93
C ALA A 118 -3.75 23.33 0.23
N LYS A 119 -4.43 22.30 0.75
CA LYS A 119 -3.91 21.42 1.82
C LYS A 119 -2.63 20.70 1.38
N ALA A 120 -2.61 20.11 0.18
CA ALA A 120 -1.42 19.46 -0.37
C ALA A 120 -0.24 20.44 -0.53
N SER A 121 -0.51 21.67 -0.98
CA SER A 121 0.52 22.72 -1.11
C SER A 121 1.13 23.09 0.24
N GLY A 122 0.31 23.26 1.27
CA GLY A 122 0.77 23.56 2.63
C GLY A 122 1.65 22.44 3.21
N LEU A 123 1.23 21.19 3.05
CA LEU A 123 1.97 20.03 3.55
C LEU A 123 3.31 19.82 2.82
N MET A 124 3.40 20.21 1.55
CA MET A 124 4.60 20.02 0.73
C MET A 124 5.66 21.11 0.85
N ALA A 125 5.40 22.23 1.55
CA ALA A 125 6.26 23.41 1.57
C ALA A 125 7.76 23.09 1.82
N ASP A 126 8.07 22.12 2.70
CA ASP A 126 9.45 21.72 3.06
C ASP A 126 9.83 20.27 2.68
N LYS A 127 9.00 19.57 1.90
CA LYS A 127 9.11 18.12 1.63
C LYS A 127 9.60 17.81 0.22
N ALA A 128 10.69 18.46 -0.21
CA ALA A 128 11.18 18.38 -1.59
C ALA A 128 11.80 17.02 -1.99
N THR A 129 12.37 16.26 -1.05
CA THR A 129 13.06 15.00 -1.36
C THR A 129 12.10 13.81 -1.39
N THR A 130 12.45 12.75 -2.11
CA THR A 130 11.67 11.49 -2.17
C THR A 130 11.37 10.95 -0.77
N LYS A 131 12.39 10.88 0.08
CA LYS A 131 12.25 10.41 1.46
C LYS A 131 11.31 11.28 2.29
N LYS A 132 11.40 12.62 2.14
CA LYS A 132 10.53 13.55 2.87
C LYS A 132 9.08 13.46 2.41
N TYR A 133 8.86 13.31 1.11
CA TYR A 133 7.51 13.12 0.55
C TYR A 133 6.91 11.78 0.97
N ALA A 134 7.65 10.67 0.83
CA ALA A 134 7.17 9.36 1.24
C ALA A 134 6.87 9.29 2.75
N GLY A 135 7.71 9.95 3.56
CA GLY A 135 7.45 10.12 4.99
C GLY A 135 6.19 10.94 5.27
N LEU A 136 5.95 12.03 4.52
CA LEU A 136 4.71 12.81 4.63
C LEU A 136 3.48 11.96 4.30
N VAL A 137 3.51 11.19 3.21
CA VAL A 137 2.38 10.32 2.84
C VAL A 137 2.13 9.27 3.94
N ALA A 138 3.20 8.71 4.51
CA ALA A 138 3.09 7.80 5.64
C ALA A 138 2.47 8.49 6.87
N ASP A 139 2.87 9.73 7.18
CA ASP A 139 2.28 10.50 8.28
C ASP A 139 0.78 10.78 8.03
N VAL A 140 0.40 11.14 6.79
CA VAL A 140 -1.01 11.35 6.39
C VAL A 140 -1.84 10.11 6.69
N LEU A 141 -1.39 8.93 6.28
CA LEU A 141 -2.12 7.69 6.46
C LEU A 141 -2.11 7.21 7.92
N GLU A 142 -0.98 7.32 8.62
CA GLU A 142 -0.83 6.80 9.99
C GLU A 142 -1.49 7.70 11.05
N GLN A 143 -1.35 9.02 10.91
CA GLN A 143 -1.72 9.97 11.97
C GLN A 143 -3.05 10.67 11.70
N TYR A 144 -3.34 10.99 10.44
CA TYR A 144 -4.51 11.81 10.10
C TYR A 144 -5.70 10.97 9.62
N TYR A 145 -5.44 9.82 8.98
CA TYR A 145 -6.46 8.94 8.46
C TYR A 145 -6.20 7.46 8.80
N PRO A 146 -5.96 7.09 10.08
CA PRO A 146 -5.62 5.71 10.45
C PRO A 146 -6.69 4.69 10.05
N ASP A 147 -7.96 5.09 10.05
CA ASP A 147 -9.10 4.23 9.68
C ASP A 147 -9.24 4.03 8.16
N SER A 148 -8.43 4.73 7.35
CA SER A 148 -8.42 4.56 5.90
C SER A 148 -7.63 3.32 5.44
N ILE A 149 -6.88 2.70 6.36
CA ILE A 149 -6.05 1.54 6.08
C ILE A 149 -6.75 0.28 6.59
N GLU A 150 -7.63 -0.28 5.77
CA GLU A 150 -8.17 -1.63 5.99
C GLU A 150 -7.66 -2.57 4.90
N ILE A 151 -6.76 -3.49 5.24
CA ILE A 151 -6.35 -4.55 4.32
C ILE A 151 -7.39 -5.66 4.37
N ARG A 152 -8.33 -5.62 3.43
CA ARG A 152 -9.40 -6.61 3.30
C ARG A 152 -8.85 -7.88 2.67
N ASP A 153 -8.72 -8.94 3.48
CA ASP A 153 -8.26 -10.27 3.05
C ASP A 153 -9.33 -10.93 2.14
N PRO A 154 -9.01 -11.27 0.88
CA PRO A 154 -9.94 -11.97 -0.01
C PRO A 154 -10.43 -13.31 0.54
N ARG A 155 -9.66 -13.96 1.42
CA ARG A 155 -10.02 -15.23 2.07
C ARG A 155 -11.15 -15.09 3.09
N ARG A 156 -11.54 -13.86 3.47
CA ARG A 156 -12.68 -13.56 4.34
C ARG A 156 -14.00 -13.36 3.58
N GLY A 157 -14.09 -13.84 2.34
CA GLY A 157 -15.35 -13.97 1.60
C GLY A 157 -15.82 -12.71 0.86
N TRP A 158 -14.89 -11.86 0.42
CA TRP A 158 -15.24 -10.68 -0.37
C TRP A 158 -15.52 -11.08 -1.84
N ARG A 159 -16.72 -10.76 -2.33
CA ARG A 159 -17.02 -10.73 -3.76
C ARG A 159 -16.48 -9.41 -4.32
N ASP A 160 -15.65 -9.49 -5.37
CA ASP A 160 -15.23 -8.31 -6.13
C ASP A 160 -16.49 -7.46 -6.46
N PRO A 161 -16.51 -6.14 -6.22
CA PRO A 161 -17.46 -5.28 -6.88
C PRO A 161 -17.17 -5.46 -8.37
N ALA A 162 -18.17 -5.97 -9.09
CA ALA A 162 -18.06 -6.33 -10.48
C ALA A 162 -17.22 -5.30 -11.22
N ALA A 163 -16.14 -5.76 -11.87
CA ALA A 163 -15.36 -4.92 -12.76
C ALA A 163 -16.33 -4.16 -13.68
N PRO A 164 -16.16 -2.84 -13.89
CA PRO A 164 -17.03 -2.10 -14.79
C PRO A 164 -17.06 -2.85 -16.11
N ALA A 165 -18.27 -3.17 -16.58
CA ALA A 165 -18.48 -3.87 -17.83
C ALA A 165 -17.65 -3.16 -18.91
N ALA A 166 -16.78 -3.92 -19.59
CA ALA A 166 -16.09 -3.42 -20.75
C ALA A 166 -17.16 -2.86 -21.70
N SER A 167 -17.07 -1.59 -22.03
CA SER A 167 -17.92 -1.00 -23.05
C SER A 167 -17.60 -1.69 -24.37
N ASP A 168 -18.57 -2.44 -24.89
CA ASP A 168 -18.51 -3.08 -26.20
C ASP A 168 -18.50 -2.01 -27.31
N ASP A 169 -17.33 -1.46 -27.60
CA ASP A 169 -17.08 -0.83 -28.90
C ASP A 169 -16.65 -1.92 -29.88
N SER A 170 -17.62 -2.47 -30.60
CA SER A 170 -17.34 -3.25 -31.80
C SER A 170 -18.40 -3.00 -32.85
N ALA A 171 -17.94 -2.26 -33.86
CA ALA A 171 -18.60 -1.97 -35.10
C ALA A 171 -19.18 -3.23 -35.76
N THR A 172 -20.35 -3.03 -36.36
CA THR A 172 -21.04 -3.96 -37.24
C THR A 172 -20.15 -4.41 -38.40
N ALA A 173 -19.86 -5.71 -38.49
CA ALA A 173 -19.39 -6.35 -39.71
C ALA A 173 -20.06 -7.71 -39.87
N ALA A 174 -20.55 -7.94 -41.09
CA ALA A 174 -21.49 -8.98 -41.47
C ALA A 174 -20.92 -10.41 -41.46
N SER A 175 -21.87 -11.34 -41.39
CA SER A 175 -21.81 -12.80 -41.44
C SER A 175 -20.96 -13.41 -42.57
N GLY A 176 -20.23 -14.50 -42.25
CA GLY A 176 -19.77 -15.47 -43.25
C GLY A 176 -18.85 -16.59 -42.71
N GLY A 177 -19.40 -17.80 -42.55
CA GLY A 177 -18.79 -19.07 -43.00
C GLY A 177 -17.57 -19.69 -42.28
N SER A 178 -17.83 -20.73 -41.48
CA SER A 178 -17.16 -22.06 -41.42
C SER A 178 -15.66 -22.24 -41.75
N GLY A 179 -14.91 -22.86 -40.82
CA GLY A 179 -13.66 -23.57 -41.13
C GLY A 179 -12.86 -24.06 -39.90
N SER A 180 -12.77 -25.38 -39.73
CA SER A 180 -11.95 -26.09 -38.73
C SER A 180 -10.44 -25.89 -38.92
N SER A 181 -9.64 -25.89 -37.84
CA SER A 181 -8.45 -26.77 -37.65
C SER A 181 -7.51 -26.31 -36.51
N SER A 182 -7.09 -27.31 -35.74
CA SER A 182 -5.82 -27.52 -35.01
C SER A 182 -4.80 -26.39 -34.81
N GLY A 183 -4.27 -26.31 -33.57
CA GLY A 183 -2.87 -25.92 -33.34
C GLY A 183 -2.61 -25.17 -32.03
N SER A 184 -2.14 -25.87 -31.00
CA SER A 184 -1.41 -25.24 -29.90
C SER A 184 0.01 -24.90 -30.35
N PRO A 185 0.58 -23.77 -29.90
CA PRO A 185 1.99 -23.76 -29.57
C PRO A 185 2.26 -23.19 -28.18
N VAL A 186 3.04 -23.97 -27.44
CA VAL A 186 3.84 -23.57 -26.29
C VAL A 186 4.84 -22.48 -26.72
N ARG A 187 5.04 -21.45 -25.88
CA ARG A 187 6.26 -20.63 -25.96
C ARG A 187 6.78 -20.23 -24.57
N GLU A 188 8.06 -20.52 -24.40
CA GLU A 188 8.94 -20.35 -23.25
C GLU A 188 9.33 -18.89 -22.94
N PRO A 189 9.94 -18.62 -21.76
CA PRO A 189 10.18 -17.27 -21.24
C PRO A 189 11.48 -16.66 -21.77
N HIS A 190 11.48 -15.34 -22.02
CA HIS A 190 12.69 -14.58 -22.33
C HIS A 190 13.18 -13.76 -21.12
N SER A 191 14.33 -14.21 -20.61
CA SER A 191 15.53 -13.51 -20.16
C SER A 191 15.59 -11.96 -20.19
N GLU A 192 16.03 -11.42 -19.06
CA GLU A 192 17.06 -10.40 -18.81
C GLU A 192 17.27 -9.25 -19.83
N LEU A 193 17.06 -8.02 -19.34
CA LEU A 193 18.00 -6.89 -19.34
C LEU A 193 17.55 -5.84 -18.30
#